data_AF-A0AAW6K217-F1
#
_entry.id   AF-A0AAW6K217-F1
#
_cell.length_a   1.000
_cell.length_b   1.000
_cell.length_c   1.000
_cell.angle_alpha   90.00
_cell.angle_beta   90.00
_cell.angle_gamma   90.00
#
_symmetry.space_group_name_H-M   'P 1'
#
loop_
_entity.id
_entity.type
_entity.pdbx_description
1 polymer ?
#
loop_
_entity_poly.entity_id
_entity_poly.type
_entity_poly.pdbx_seq_one_letter_code
_entity_poly.pdbx_strand_id
1 'polypeptide(L)'
;MYGNIDMERTAILLKELFDGSGYTVKDIQKILHLSCPQPIYRWFRGSILPSVDHLYVLSRLLKVRASLVFRWDTHLTKIKRRNVVFIVNASNRYTIAMTDIEPRNWNYYTMYISRVIHGVMQEMGYSEDQIGLYFKMSGDTTVTKTHGRKSVGGINRMVMNAQYFGEKLEKEAKYQWELSEYLNRDICQPEGFDAYGYPSELFKLDMERLGIAAKRKPAKVIDFAQYIENNRGTND
;
A
#
# COMPACT_ATOMS: atom_id res chain seq x y z
N MET A 1 32.26 -25.62 -5.57
CA MET A 1 31.65 -25.22 -6.86
C MET A 1 30.41 -24.41 -6.55
N TYR A 2 30.39 -23.11 -6.87
CA TYR A 2 29.13 -22.36 -6.87
C TYR A 2 28.27 -22.96 -7.99
N GLY A 3 27.04 -23.38 -7.66
CA GLY A 3 26.10 -23.90 -8.67
C GLY A 3 25.90 -22.85 -9.76
N ASN A 4 25.89 -23.28 -11.02
CA ASN A 4 25.59 -22.39 -12.15
C ASN A 4 24.31 -21.62 -11.84
N ILE A 5 24.38 -20.28 -11.90
CA ILE A 5 23.22 -19.42 -11.70
C ILE A 5 22.26 -19.67 -12.87
N ASP A 6 21.05 -20.12 -12.54
CA ASP A 6 19.99 -20.31 -13.51
C ASP A 6 19.44 -18.93 -13.90
N MET A 7 19.86 -18.47 -15.08
CA MET A 7 19.50 -17.17 -15.65
C MET A 7 18.00 -17.03 -15.89
N GLU A 8 17.34 -18.12 -16.27
CA GLU A 8 15.91 -18.13 -16.60
C GLU A 8 15.08 -18.04 -15.32
N ARG A 9 15.40 -18.86 -14.30
CA ARG A 9 14.76 -18.75 -12.98
C ARG A 9 15.01 -17.40 -12.33
N THR A 10 16.21 -16.84 -12.48
CA THR A 10 16.54 -15.51 -11.94
C THR A 10 15.72 -14.42 -12.63
N ALA A 11 15.52 -14.51 -13.94
CA ALA A 11 14.69 -13.57 -14.69
C ALA A 11 13.22 -13.63 -14.28
N ILE A 12 12.68 -14.85 -14.12
CA ILE A 12 11.31 -15.07 -13.64
C ILE A 12 11.15 -14.46 -12.26
N LEU A 13 12.05 -14.77 -11.32
CA LEU A 13 11.98 -14.25 -9.96
C LEU A 13 12.08 -12.71 -9.92
N LEU A 14 13.01 -12.12 -10.68
CA LEU A 14 13.12 -10.67 -10.76
C LEU A 14 11.84 -10.04 -11.31
N LYS A 15 11.25 -10.63 -12.34
CA LYS A 15 10.00 -10.13 -12.92
C LYS A 15 8.85 -10.23 -11.92
N GLU A 16 8.70 -11.36 -11.23
CA GLU A 16 7.67 -11.55 -10.19
C GLU A 16 7.83 -10.55 -9.04
N LEU A 17 9.05 -10.35 -8.54
CA LEU A 17 9.33 -9.39 -7.48
C LEU A 17 9.02 -7.95 -7.93
N PHE A 18 9.31 -7.62 -9.18
CA PHE A 18 9.01 -6.31 -9.74
C PHE A 18 7.51 -6.09 -9.93
N ASP A 19 6.82 -7.07 -10.52
CA ASP A 19 5.37 -7.05 -10.72
C ASP A 19 4.62 -6.96 -9.38
N GLY A 20 5.12 -7.67 -8.35
CA GLY A 20 4.61 -7.62 -6.98
C GLY A 20 5.04 -6.36 -6.22
N SER A 21 6.11 -5.70 -6.63
CA SER A 21 6.43 -4.38 -6.09
C SER A 21 5.47 -3.35 -6.65
N GLY A 22 5.19 -3.31 -7.96
CA GLY A 22 4.46 -2.19 -8.57
C GLY A 22 5.32 -0.94 -8.85
N TYR A 23 6.63 -1.11 -8.96
CA TYR A 23 7.50 -0.15 -9.67
C TYR A 23 7.31 -0.30 -11.17
N THR A 24 7.22 0.80 -11.90
CA THR A 24 7.30 0.73 -13.36
C THR A 24 8.76 0.58 -13.79
N VAL A 25 8.98 0.12 -15.03
CA VAL A 25 10.32 0.08 -15.63
C VAL A 25 10.98 1.48 -15.64
N LYS A 26 10.19 2.55 -15.77
CA LYS A 26 10.70 3.93 -15.73
C LYS A 26 11.20 4.33 -14.34
N ASP A 27 10.54 3.89 -13.29
CA ASP A 27 10.97 4.19 -11.91
C ASP A 27 12.28 3.51 -11.60
N ILE A 28 12.39 2.23 -11.98
CA ILE A 28 13.62 1.45 -11.79
C ILE A 28 14.74 2.03 -12.62
N GLN A 29 14.47 2.44 -13.86
CA GLN A 29 15.47 3.11 -14.69
C GLN A 29 16.02 4.36 -13.99
N LYS A 30 15.15 5.20 -13.41
CA LYS A 30 15.56 6.42 -12.70
C LYS A 30 16.34 6.11 -11.41
N ILE A 31 15.86 5.16 -10.61
CA ILE A 31 16.47 4.75 -9.33
C ILE A 31 17.86 4.16 -9.56
N LEU A 32 18.01 3.33 -10.59
CA LEU A 32 19.29 2.70 -10.94
C LEU A 32 20.18 3.61 -11.81
N HIS A 33 19.76 4.85 -12.06
CA HIS A 33 20.47 5.80 -12.91
C HIS A 33 20.86 5.25 -14.29
N LEU A 34 19.99 4.41 -14.87
CA LEU A 34 20.20 3.82 -16.18
C LEU A 34 19.87 4.85 -17.27
N SER A 35 20.74 4.93 -18.27
CA SER A 35 20.55 5.80 -19.43
C SER A 35 19.28 5.47 -20.23
N CYS A 36 18.85 4.21 -20.22
CA CYS A 36 17.65 3.73 -20.92
C CYS A 36 17.02 2.54 -20.19
N PRO A 37 15.75 2.20 -20.45
CA PRO A 37 15.07 1.07 -19.79
C PRO A 37 15.49 -0.30 -20.33
N GLN A 38 16.26 -0.34 -21.43
CA GLN A 38 16.60 -1.56 -22.14
C GLN A 38 17.34 -2.64 -21.31
N PRO A 39 18.26 -2.30 -20.40
CA PRO A 39 18.88 -3.29 -19.51
C PRO A 39 17.84 -4.05 -18.68
N ILE A 40 16.81 -3.36 -18.17
CA ILE A 40 15.76 -3.96 -17.34
C ILE A 40 14.97 -5.00 -18.14
N TYR A 41 14.58 -4.68 -19.37
CA TYR A 41 13.89 -5.64 -20.24
C TYR A 41 14.75 -6.85 -20.61
N ARG A 42 16.08 -6.71 -20.64
CA ARG A 42 17.00 -7.84 -20.84
C ARG A 42 17.12 -8.71 -19.59
N TRP A 43 17.03 -8.12 -18.39
CA TRP A 43 16.95 -8.88 -17.12
C TRP A 43 15.69 -9.76 -17.08
N PHE A 44 14.54 -9.22 -17.45
CA PHE A 44 13.27 -9.96 -17.47
C PHE A 44 13.22 -11.09 -18.51
N ARG A 45 14.12 -11.08 -19.50
CA ARG A 45 14.27 -12.13 -20.51
C ARG A 45 15.42 -13.09 -20.21
N GLY A 46 16.11 -12.93 -19.07
CA GLY A 46 17.26 -13.76 -18.72
C GLY A 46 18.46 -13.61 -19.65
N SER A 47 18.50 -12.55 -20.46
CA SER A 47 19.55 -12.35 -21.45
C SER A 47 20.84 -11.82 -20.82
N ILE A 48 20.72 -11.05 -19.73
CA ILE A 48 21.83 -10.54 -18.90
C ILE A 48 21.35 -10.46 -17.44
N LEU A 49 22.26 -10.46 -16.48
CA LEU A 49 21.95 -10.16 -15.07
C LEU A 49 22.15 -8.67 -14.76
N PRO A 50 21.45 -8.13 -13.74
CA PRO A 50 21.87 -6.86 -13.15
C PRO A 50 23.25 -7.03 -12.50
N SER A 51 24.02 -5.94 -12.42
CA SER A 51 25.28 -5.94 -11.66
C SER A 51 25.02 -6.22 -10.18
N VAL A 52 26.06 -6.56 -9.43
CA VAL A 52 25.96 -6.74 -7.96
C VAL A 52 25.41 -5.48 -7.29
N ASP A 53 25.83 -4.29 -7.74
CA ASP A 53 25.34 -3.02 -7.21
C ASP A 53 23.84 -2.83 -7.50
N HIS A 54 23.42 -3.08 -8.73
CA HIS A 54 22.00 -3.00 -9.09
C HIS A 54 21.17 -4.03 -8.33
N LEU A 55 21.65 -5.28 -8.20
CA LEU A 55 21.00 -6.31 -7.40
C LEU A 55 20.88 -5.90 -5.93
N TYR A 56 21.91 -5.30 -5.36
CA TYR A 56 21.89 -4.80 -3.98
C TYR A 56 20.83 -3.70 -3.81
N VAL A 57 20.83 -2.70 -4.69
CA VAL A 57 19.82 -1.62 -4.67
C VAL A 57 18.41 -2.18 -4.84
N LEU A 58 18.18 -3.06 -5.81
CA LEU A 58 16.90 -3.70 -6.05
C LEU A 58 16.44 -4.53 -4.85
N SER A 59 17.33 -5.32 -4.26
CA SER A 59 16.99 -6.13 -3.08
C SER A 59 16.53 -5.25 -1.91
N ARG A 60 17.17 -4.10 -1.70
CA ARG A 60 16.79 -3.14 -0.66
C ARG A 60 15.47 -2.47 -1.00
N LEU A 61 15.31 -2.00 -2.24
CA LEU A 61 14.13 -1.30 -2.70
C LEU A 61 12.86 -2.16 -2.57
N LEU A 62 12.92 -3.40 -3.09
CA LEU A 62 11.82 -4.35 -3.09
C LEU A 62 11.47 -4.79 -1.67
N LYS A 63 12.48 -5.06 -0.81
CA LYS A 63 12.25 -5.38 0.61
C LYS A 63 11.69 -4.20 1.39
N VAL A 64 12.18 -2.98 1.15
CA VAL A 64 11.67 -1.77 1.83
C VAL A 64 10.19 -1.60 1.54
N ARG A 65 9.76 -1.70 0.28
CA ARG A 65 8.33 -1.56 -0.04
C ARG A 65 7.47 -2.69 0.49
N ALA A 66 7.93 -3.94 0.41
CA ALA A 66 7.24 -5.05 1.07
C ALA A 66 7.05 -4.81 2.58
N SER A 67 8.06 -4.23 3.26
CA SER A 67 7.99 -3.92 4.69
C SER A 67 7.01 -2.79 5.04
N LEU A 68 6.76 -1.85 4.12
CA LEU A 68 5.82 -0.76 4.35
C LEU A 68 4.38 -1.25 4.41
N VAL A 69 4.03 -2.31 3.67
CA VAL A 69 2.67 -2.87 3.65
C VAL A 69 2.26 -3.35 5.03
N PHE A 70 3.20 -3.88 5.81
CA PHE A 70 2.97 -4.39 7.15
C PHE A 70 3.16 -3.34 8.26
N ARG A 71 3.61 -2.13 7.93
CA ARG A 71 3.83 -1.06 8.90
C ARG A 71 2.58 -0.22 9.07
N TRP A 72 2.16 -0.03 10.32
CA TRP A 72 1.08 0.86 10.70
C TRP A 72 1.58 1.92 11.69
N ASP A 73 1.43 3.19 11.32
CA ASP A 73 1.78 4.33 12.14
C ASP A 73 0.56 4.79 12.95
N THR A 74 0.72 5.08 14.24
CA THR A 74 -0.35 5.67 15.05
C THR A 74 -0.08 7.15 15.32
N HIS A 75 -1.10 7.98 15.15
CA HIS A 75 -1.02 9.42 15.39
C HIS A 75 -2.19 9.89 16.27
N LEU A 76 -1.89 10.43 17.44
CA LEU A 76 -2.88 11.00 18.35
C LEU A 76 -2.99 12.51 18.14
N THR A 77 -4.21 13.00 17.91
CA THR A 77 -4.51 14.43 17.83
C THR A 77 -5.81 14.77 18.55
N LYS A 78 -6.15 16.06 18.63
CA LYS A 78 -7.43 16.53 19.15
C LYS A 78 -8.29 17.12 18.04
N ILE A 79 -9.55 16.71 17.98
CA ILE A 79 -10.59 17.26 17.09
C ILE A 79 -11.75 17.73 17.96
N LYS A 80 -12.09 19.03 17.90
CA LYS A 80 -13.12 19.68 18.76
C LYS A 80 -13.15 19.16 20.21
N ARG A 81 -11.96 19.09 20.84
CA ARG A 81 -11.69 18.66 22.24
C ARG A 81 -11.76 17.15 22.53
N ARG A 82 -12.06 16.29 21.54
CA ARG A 82 -11.93 14.83 21.67
C ARG A 82 -10.57 14.35 21.17
N ASN A 83 -10.00 13.39 21.88
CA ASN A 83 -8.79 12.69 21.45
C ASN A 83 -9.16 11.73 20.31
N VAL A 84 -8.46 11.86 19.18
CA VAL A 84 -8.63 11.01 18.01
C VAL A 84 -7.28 10.36 17.69
N VAL A 85 -7.25 9.04 17.68
CA VAL A 85 -6.12 8.23 17.24
C VAL A 85 -6.37 7.85 15.78
N PHE A 86 -5.43 8.20 14.92
CA PHE A 86 -5.36 7.69 13.56
C PHE A 86 -4.37 6.53 13.52
N ILE A 87 -4.81 5.40 12.95
CA ILE A 87 -3.96 4.25 12.64
C ILE A 87 -3.82 4.23 11.12
N VAL A 88 -2.62 4.43 10.60
CA VAL A 88 -2.36 4.70 9.18
C VAL A 88 -1.37 3.70 8.63
N ASN A 89 -1.74 3.00 7.55
CA ASN A 89 -0.81 2.11 6.87
C ASN A 89 0.28 2.91 6.13
N ALA A 90 1.55 2.50 6.26
CA ALA A 90 2.67 3.25 5.68
C ALA A 90 2.75 3.13 4.16
N SER A 91 2.35 1.98 3.59
CA SER A 91 2.39 1.75 2.13
C SER A 91 1.27 2.45 1.39
N ASN A 92 0.01 2.20 1.79
CA ASN A 92 -1.18 2.63 1.04
C ASN A 92 -1.95 3.79 1.69
N ARG A 93 -1.53 4.26 2.87
CA ARG A 93 -2.17 5.35 3.63
C ARG A 93 -3.60 5.08 4.08
N TYR A 94 -4.05 3.82 4.04
CA TYR A 94 -5.33 3.44 4.60
C TYR A 94 -5.40 3.86 6.06
N THR A 95 -6.42 4.62 6.41
CA THR A 95 -6.54 5.32 7.68
C THR A 95 -7.78 4.84 8.43
N ILE A 96 -7.56 4.50 9.70
CA ILE A 96 -8.60 4.15 10.65
C ILE A 96 -8.61 5.25 11.70
N ALA A 97 -9.76 5.88 11.90
CA ALA A 97 -9.96 6.91 12.91
C ALA A 97 -10.68 6.32 14.13
N MET A 98 -10.15 6.57 15.32
CA MET A 98 -10.71 6.08 16.57
C MET A 98 -10.73 7.15 17.66
N THR A 99 -11.74 7.13 18.51
CA THR A 99 -11.88 8.00 19.68
C THR A 99 -11.83 7.20 20.97
N ASP A 100 -11.61 7.91 22.09
CA ASP A 100 -11.70 7.37 23.46
C ASP A 100 -10.86 6.11 23.68
N ILE A 101 -9.69 6.08 23.04
CA ILE A 101 -8.66 5.09 23.30
C ILE A 101 -7.80 5.59 24.45
N GLU A 102 -7.64 4.73 25.47
CA GLU A 102 -6.74 4.97 26.58
C GLU A 102 -5.44 4.16 26.37
N PRO A 103 -4.32 4.80 25.96
CA PRO A 103 -3.04 4.12 25.78
C PRO A 103 -2.35 3.91 27.14
N ARG A 104 -2.97 3.16 28.05
CA ARG A 104 -2.38 2.89 29.39
C ARG A 104 -1.42 1.70 29.40
N ASN A 105 -1.56 0.76 28.44
CA ASN A 105 -0.71 -0.42 28.32
C ASN A 105 -0.35 -0.68 26.85
N TRP A 106 0.95 -0.65 26.54
CA TRP A 106 1.47 -0.83 25.18
C TRP A 106 1.22 -2.23 24.62
N ASN A 107 1.30 -3.30 25.42
CA ASN A 107 1.02 -4.66 24.95
C ASN A 107 -0.46 -4.81 24.60
N TYR A 108 -1.34 -4.23 25.41
CA TYR A 108 -2.77 -4.19 25.13
C TYR A 108 -3.08 -3.32 23.91
N TYR A 109 -2.39 -2.19 23.76
CA TYR A 109 -2.54 -1.27 22.64
C TYR A 109 -2.15 -1.91 21.31
N THR A 110 -1.04 -2.65 21.26
CA THR A 110 -0.62 -3.39 20.07
C THR A 110 -1.62 -4.48 19.69
N MET A 111 -2.04 -5.30 20.66
CA MET A 111 -3.08 -6.33 20.42
C MET A 111 -4.39 -5.70 19.94
N TYR A 112 -4.77 -4.57 20.51
CA TYR A 112 -5.97 -3.83 20.13
C TYR A 112 -5.89 -3.32 18.70
N ILE A 113 -4.77 -2.72 18.29
CA ILE A 113 -4.54 -2.27 16.91
C ILE A 113 -4.63 -3.44 15.94
N SER A 114 -4.01 -4.59 16.24
CA SER A 114 -4.10 -5.77 15.40
C SER A 114 -5.55 -6.24 15.22
N ARG A 115 -6.36 -6.22 16.28
CA ARG A 115 -7.79 -6.54 16.21
C ARG A 115 -8.58 -5.55 15.38
N VAL A 116 -8.26 -4.26 15.49
CA VAL A 116 -8.90 -3.21 14.68
C VAL A 116 -8.55 -3.38 13.20
N ILE A 117 -7.28 -3.64 12.87
CA ILE A 117 -6.85 -3.93 11.50
C ILE A 117 -7.56 -5.17 10.96
N HIS A 118 -7.63 -6.24 11.76
CA HIS A 118 -8.36 -7.46 11.40
C HIS A 118 -9.84 -7.15 11.08
N GLY A 119 -10.54 -6.44 11.97
CA GLY A 119 -11.95 -6.08 11.78
C GLY A 119 -12.20 -5.24 10.52
N VAL A 120 -11.38 -4.22 10.25
CA VAL A 120 -11.54 -3.44 9.01
C VAL A 120 -11.25 -4.27 7.77
N MET A 121 -10.30 -5.22 7.82
CA MET A 121 -10.05 -6.12 6.69
C MET A 121 -11.25 -7.04 6.44
N GLN A 122 -11.94 -7.51 7.48
CA GLN A 122 -13.19 -8.27 7.33
C GLN A 122 -14.28 -7.40 6.69
N GLU A 123 -14.46 -6.16 7.14
CA GLU A 123 -15.45 -5.22 6.57
C GLU A 123 -15.15 -4.88 5.09
N MET A 124 -13.87 -4.85 4.71
CA MET A 124 -13.45 -4.71 3.31
C MET A 124 -13.71 -5.95 2.45
N GLY A 125 -14.13 -7.07 3.06
CA GLY A 125 -14.50 -8.31 2.38
C GLY A 125 -13.37 -9.34 2.27
N TYR A 126 -12.28 -9.21 3.02
CA TYR A 126 -11.25 -10.25 3.07
C TYR A 126 -11.67 -11.42 3.97
N SER A 127 -11.38 -12.64 3.52
CA SER A 127 -11.63 -13.87 4.30
C SER A 127 -10.62 -14.04 5.44
N GLU A 128 -10.96 -14.85 6.45
CA GLU A 128 -10.05 -15.17 7.56
C GLU A 128 -8.72 -15.76 7.09
N ASP A 129 -8.72 -16.58 6.05
CA ASP A 129 -7.49 -17.15 5.49
C ASP A 129 -6.57 -16.06 4.89
N GLN A 130 -7.16 -15.08 4.22
CA GLN A 130 -6.43 -13.95 3.65
C GLN A 130 -5.87 -13.03 4.74
N ILE A 131 -6.66 -12.75 5.76
CA ILE A 131 -6.24 -11.93 6.89
C ILE A 131 -5.15 -12.66 7.70
N GLY A 132 -5.33 -13.95 7.95
CA GLY A 132 -4.35 -14.81 8.60
C GLY A 132 -3.03 -14.87 7.82
N LEU A 133 -3.09 -14.95 6.48
CA LEU A 133 -1.90 -14.89 5.63
C LEU A 133 -1.20 -13.53 5.73
N TYR A 134 -1.94 -12.42 5.73
CA TYR A 134 -1.37 -11.07 5.91
C TYR A 134 -0.59 -10.96 7.22
N PHE A 135 -1.18 -11.38 8.35
CA PHE A 135 -0.50 -11.34 9.66
C PHE A 135 0.65 -12.35 9.77
N LYS A 136 0.54 -13.51 9.12
CA LYS A 136 1.65 -14.47 9.02
C LYS A 136 2.83 -13.88 8.26
N MET A 137 2.57 -13.17 7.16
CA MET A 137 3.61 -12.52 6.35
C MET A 137 4.23 -11.31 7.07
N SER A 138 3.51 -10.63 7.96
CA SER A 138 4.08 -9.51 8.74
C SER A 138 5.17 -9.92 9.72
N GLY A 139 5.24 -11.21 10.10
CA GLY A 139 6.18 -11.71 11.10
C GLY A 139 5.91 -11.18 12.51
N ASP A 140 6.94 -11.15 13.34
CA ASP A 140 6.82 -10.73 14.75
C ASP A 140 6.50 -9.24 14.87
N THR A 141 5.48 -8.92 15.67
CA THR A 141 5.06 -7.53 15.87
C THR A 141 6.11 -6.75 16.66
N THR A 142 6.66 -5.70 16.05
CA THR A 142 7.63 -4.80 16.67
C THR A 142 7.06 -3.39 16.81
N VAL A 143 7.09 -2.84 18.03
CA VAL A 143 6.67 -1.45 18.30
C VAL A 143 7.88 -0.55 18.28
N THR A 144 7.87 0.48 17.43
CA THR A 144 8.94 1.47 17.34
C THR A 144 8.37 2.88 17.41
N LYS A 145 9.13 3.84 17.94
CA LYS A 145 8.80 5.27 17.78
C LYS A 145 8.88 5.65 16.31
N THR A 146 7.96 6.49 15.83
CA THR A 146 7.89 6.88 14.41
C THR A 146 9.14 7.69 13.99
N HIS A 147 9.83 7.25 12.93
CA HIS A 147 11.02 7.92 12.38
C HIS A 147 10.73 8.44 10.95
N GLY A 148 10.70 9.76 10.75
CA GLY A 148 10.78 10.38 9.41
C GLY A 148 9.83 11.57 9.15
N ARG A 149 10.35 12.65 8.55
CA ARG A 149 9.59 13.89 8.26
C ARG A 149 8.52 13.74 7.16
N LYS A 150 8.69 12.81 6.21
CA LYS A 150 7.75 12.60 5.09
C LYS A 150 6.42 11.94 5.52
N SER A 151 6.46 10.91 6.39
CA SER A 151 5.25 10.27 6.95
C SER A 151 4.37 11.32 7.67
N VAL A 152 5.01 12.22 8.44
CA VAL A 152 4.33 13.30 9.18
C VAL A 152 3.65 14.32 8.26
N GLY A 153 4.26 14.69 7.12
CA GLY A 153 3.69 15.69 6.21
C GLY A 153 2.33 15.28 5.61
N GLY A 154 2.20 14.03 5.18
CA GLY A 154 0.92 13.48 4.69
C GLY A 154 -0.12 13.35 5.80
N ILE A 155 0.30 12.99 7.02
CA ILE A 155 -0.59 12.94 8.20
C ILE A 155 -1.12 14.33 8.54
N ASN A 156 -0.31 15.37 8.47
CA ASN A 156 -0.75 16.73 8.80
C ASN A 156 -1.86 17.23 7.86
N ARG A 157 -1.78 16.95 6.55
CA ARG A 157 -2.85 17.31 5.60
C ARG A 157 -4.15 16.57 5.89
N MET A 158 -4.05 15.28 6.19
CA MET A 158 -5.18 14.44 6.59
C MET A 158 -5.83 14.96 7.89
N VAL A 159 -5.02 15.33 8.88
CA VAL A 159 -5.50 15.90 10.16
C VAL A 159 -6.21 17.24 9.95
N MET A 160 -5.71 18.10 9.05
CA MET A 160 -6.40 19.35 8.69
C MET A 160 -7.81 19.09 8.15
N ASN A 161 -7.95 18.14 7.23
CA ASN A 161 -9.25 17.77 6.67
C ASN A 161 -10.17 17.14 7.74
N ALA A 162 -9.61 16.38 8.68
CA ALA A 162 -10.39 15.76 9.76
C ALA A 162 -10.98 16.78 10.75
N GLN A 163 -10.44 18.01 10.86
CA GLN A 163 -10.97 19.02 11.77
C GLN A 163 -12.44 19.40 11.48
N TYR A 164 -12.87 19.27 10.22
CA TYR A 164 -14.26 19.51 9.82
C TYR A 164 -15.26 18.47 10.39
N PHE A 165 -14.77 17.32 10.85
CA PHE A 165 -15.62 16.23 11.35
C PHE A 165 -15.97 16.33 12.83
N GLY A 166 -15.50 17.35 13.57
CA GLY A 166 -15.63 17.34 15.02
C GLY A 166 -17.06 17.23 15.57
N GLU A 167 -18.08 17.71 14.87
CA GLU A 167 -19.50 17.53 15.25
C GLU A 167 -20.10 16.21 14.75
N LYS A 168 -19.49 15.61 13.73
CA LYS A 168 -19.89 14.32 13.15
C LYS A 168 -19.25 13.12 13.86
N LEU A 169 -18.34 13.36 14.81
CA LEU A 169 -17.75 12.27 15.59
C LEU A 169 -18.83 11.59 16.44
N GLU A 170 -19.00 10.30 16.25
CA GLU A 170 -19.92 9.47 17.00
C GLU A 170 -19.51 9.41 18.47
N LYS A 171 -20.45 9.67 19.38
CA LYS A 171 -20.15 9.77 20.83
C LYS A 171 -20.01 8.40 21.49
N GLU A 172 -20.77 7.42 21.03
CA GLU A 172 -20.87 6.10 21.67
C GLU A 172 -20.02 5.03 20.96
N ALA A 173 -19.50 5.33 19.78
CA ALA A 173 -18.61 4.45 19.03
C ALA A 173 -17.15 4.86 19.22
N LYS A 174 -16.26 3.87 19.43
CA LYS A 174 -14.81 4.10 19.41
C LYS A 174 -14.29 4.21 17.99
N TYR A 175 -14.73 3.33 17.11
CA TYR A 175 -14.40 3.39 15.70
C TYR A 175 -15.26 4.46 15.02
N GLN A 176 -14.61 5.39 14.32
CA GLN A 176 -15.27 6.52 13.67
C GLN A 176 -15.38 6.20 12.17
N TRP A 177 -16.45 5.50 11.79
CA TRP A 177 -16.65 4.99 10.43
C TRP A 177 -16.68 6.12 9.39
N GLU A 178 -17.53 7.13 9.57
CA GLU A 178 -17.68 8.21 8.58
C GLU A 178 -16.37 8.97 8.33
N LEU A 179 -15.61 9.23 9.39
CA LEU A 179 -14.31 9.88 9.28
C LEU A 179 -13.30 8.96 8.59
N SER A 180 -13.27 7.68 8.92
CA SER A 180 -12.37 6.71 8.26
C SER A 180 -12.69 6.60 6.77
N GLU A 181 -13.97 6.49 6.41
CA GLU A 181 -14.41 6.37 5.02
C GLU A 181 -14.10 7.63 4.21
N TYR A 182 -14.31 8.82 4.80
CA TYR A 182 -13.92 10.07 4.17
C TYR A 182 -12.42 10.12 3.87
N LEU A 183 -11.58 9.76 4.84
CA LEU A 183 -10.13 9.79 4.68
C LEU A 183 -9.64 8.75 3.66
N ASN A 184 -10.29 7.59 3.57
CA ASN A 184 -9.95 6.54 2.60
C ASN A 184 -10.48 6.78 1.18
N ARG A 185 -11.24 7.85 0.98
CA ARG A 185 -11.69 8.39 -0.31
C ARG A 185 -10.99 9.71 -0.69
N ASP A 186 -10.05 10.18 0.11
CA ASP A 186 -9.21 11.34 -0.23
C ASP A 186 -8.01 10.89 -1.06
N ILE A 187 -7.83 11.49 -2.25
CA ILE A 187 -6.76 11.10 -3.17
C ILE A 187 -5.41 11.47 -2.55
N CYS A 188 -4.50 10.50 -2.48
CA CYS A 188 -3.15 10.72 -1.97
C CYS A 188 -2.09 10.03 -2.84
N GLN A 189 -0.83 10.44 -2.68
CA GLN A 189 0.33 9.74 -3.22
C GLN A 189 1.11 9.15 -2.02
N PRO A 190 0.86 7.90 -1.65
CA PRO A 190 1.47 7.30 -0.46
C PRO A 190 2.87 6.73 -0.76
N GLU A 191 3.64 6.39 0.27
CA GLU A 191 5.04 5.96 0.11
C GLU A 191 5.20 4.63 -0.64
N GLY A 192 4.19 3.76 -0.58
CA GLY A 192 4.18 2.47 -1.28
C GLY A 192 3.88 2.54 -2.77
N PHE A 193 3.51 3.72 -3.31
CA PHE A 193 3.01 3.88 -4.67
C PHE A 193 3.58 5.12 -5.37
N ASP A 194 3.95 4.98 -6.63
CA ASP A 194 4.48 6.08 -7.45
C ASP A 194 3.37 6.95 -8.08
N ALA A 195 2.10 6.56 -7.91
CA ALA A 195 0.94 7.23 -8.47
C ALA A 195 -0.05 7.67 -7.38
N TYR A 196 -0.89 8.65 -7.72
CA TYR A 196 -2.02 9.03 -6.88
C TYR A 196 -3.11 7.95 -6.91
N GLY A 197 -3.77 7.76 -5.78
CA GLY A 197 -4.91 6.86 -5.67
C GLY A 197 -5.68 7.04 -4.37
N TYR A 198 -6.82 6.35 -4.28
CA TYR A 198 -7.62 6.28 -3.07
C TYR A 198 -7.03 5.24 -2.11
N PRO A 199 -6.77 5.55 -0.83
CA PRO A 199 -6.19 4.60 0.11
C PRO A 199 -6.90 3.24 0.17
N SER A 200 -8.23 3.24 0.07
CA SER A 200 -9.04 2.02 0.00
C SER A 200 -8.66 1.12 -1.19
N GLU A 201 -8.53 1.69 -2.38
CA GLU A 201 -8.12 0.96 -3.59
C GLU A 201 -6.63 0.58 -3.57
N LEU A 202 -5.77 1.43 -3.02
CA LEU A 202 -4.35 1.13 -2.86
C LEU A 202 -4.12 -0.03 -1.88
N PHE A 203 -4.91 -0.13 -0.82
CA PHE A 203 -4.87 -1.28 0.08
C PHE A 203 -5.19 -2.59 -0.65
N LYS A 204 -6.21 -2.59 -1.52
CA LYS A 204 -6.55 -3.74 -2.36
C LYS A 204 -5.39 -4.12 -3.29
N LEU A 205 -4.74 -3.13 -3.91
CA LEU A 205 -3.55 -3.37 -4.73
C LEU A 205 -2.40 -3.97 -3.93
N ASP A 206 -2.17 -3.53 -2.68
CA ASP A 206 -1.15 -4.14 -1.82
C ASP A 206 -1.47 -5.61 -1.51
N MET A 207 -2.74 -5.94 -1.25
CA MET A 207 -3.18 -7.33 -1.02
C MET A 207 -2.99 -8.21 -2.28
N GLU A 208 -3.23 -7.66 -3.48
CA GLU A 208 -2.96 -8.32 -4.76
C GLU A 208 -1.46 -8.51 -5.00
N ARG A 209 -0.64 -7.50 -4.66
CA ARG A 209 0.82 -7.51 -4.77
C ARG A 209 1.48 -8.55 -3.86
N LEU A 210 0.94 -8.74 -2.66
CA LEU A 210 1.36 -9.78 -1.72
C LEU A 210 0.92 -11.19 -2.15
N GLY A 211 0.07 -11.32 -3.18
CA GLY A 211 -0.50 -12.60 -3.60
C GLY A 211 -1.58 -13.12 -2.64
N ILE A 212 -2.10 -12.27 -1.75
CA ILE A 212 -3.15 -12.62 -0.79
C ILE A 212 -4.54 -12.52 -1.45
N ALA A 213 -4.73 -11.50 -2.29
CA ALA A 213 -5.92 -11.33 -3.10
C ALA A 213 -5.65 -11.70 -4.56
N ALA A 214 -6.66 -12.25 -5.24
CA ALA A 214 -6.57 -12.50 -6.67
C ALA A 214 -6.41 -11.16 -7.42
N LYS A 215 -5.45 -11.09 -8.36
CA LYS A 215 -5.29 -9.93 -9.23
C LYS A 215 -6.59 -9.65 -9.95
N ARG A 216 -7.05 -8.40 -9.91
CA ARG A 216 -8.23 -8.00 -10.68
C ARG A 216 -7.98 -8.23 -12.16
N LYS A 217 -9.02 -8.65 -12.88
CA LYS A 217 -8.98 -8.58 -14.34
C LYS A 217 -8.69 -7.12 -14.72
N PRO A 218 -7.76 -6.86 -15.65
CA PRO A 218 -7.55 -5.50 -16.13
C PRO A 218 -8.91 -4.95 -16.55
N ALA A 219 -9.23 -3.74 -16.11
CA ALA A 219 -10.47 -3.09 -16.50
C ALA A 219 -10.56 -3.12 -18.03
N LYS A 220 -11.74 -3.44 -18.57
CA LYS A 220 -11.97 -3.30 -20.00
C LYS A 220 -11.76 -1.83 -20.33
N VAL A 221 -10.62 -1.51 -20.94
CA VAL A 221 -10.38 -0.19 -21.48
C VAL A 221 -11.28 -0.07 -22.69
N ILE A 222 -12.30 0.78 -22.58
CA ILE A 222 -13.11 1.15 -23.74
C ILE A 222 -12.21 2.03 -24.59
N ASP A 223 -11.78 1.52 -25.74
CA ASP A 223 -11.17 2.35 -26.76
C ASP A 223 -12.29 3.21 -27.36
N PHE A 224 -12.34 4.48 -26.97
CA PHE A 224 -13.34 5.42 -27.44
C PHE A 224 -13.23 5.69 -28.95
N ALA A 225 -12.04 5.58 -29.55
CA ALA A 225 -11.89 5.72 -30.99
C ALA A 225 -12.55 4.54 -31.70
N GLN A 226 -12.26 3.32 -31.24
CA GLN A 226 -12.86 2.09 -31.77
C GLN A 226 -14.38 2.03 -31.53
N TYR A 227 -14.86 2.51 -30.38
CA TYR A 227 -16.28 2.60 -30.06
C TYR A 227 -17.01 3.59 -30.99
N ILE A 228 -16.41 4.77 -31.27
CA ILE A 228 -17.01 5.76 -32.17
C ILE A 228 -17.05 5.25 -33.61
N GLU A 229 -16.00 4.55 -34.08
CA GLU A 229 -15.99 3.95 -35.42
C GLU A 229 -17.08 2.88 -35.58
N ASN A 230 -17.21 1.96 -34.61
CA ASN A 230 -18.20 0.89 -34.65
C ASN A 230 -19.66 1.40 -34.59
N ASN A 231 -19.90 2.56 -33.96
CA ASN A 231 -21.24 3.14 -33.82
C ASN A 231 -21.56 4.25 -34.86
N ARG A 232 -20.64 4.55 -35.79
CA ARG A 232 -20.91 5.43 -36.94
C ARG A 232 -21.59 4.72 -38.11
N GLY A 233 -21.61 3.39 -38.13
CA GLY A 233 -22.19 2.58 -39.22
C GLY A 233 -23.67 2.22 -39.07
N THR A 234 -24.40 2.77 -38.08
CA THR A 234 -25.82 2.44 -37.80
C THR A 234 -26.80 3.59 -38.01
N ASN A 235 -26.35 4.70 -38.59
CA ASN A 235 -27.23 5.81 -38.99
C ASN A 235 -27.25 5.94 -40.52
N ASP A 236 -27.86 4.97 -41.20
CA ASP A 236 -28.40 5.12 -42.56
C ASP A 236 -29.93 4.93 -42.51
#